data_AF-A0A4Q4UXK1-F1
#
_entry.id   AF-A0A4Q4UXK1-F1
#
_cell.length_a   1.000
_cell.length_b   1.000
_cell.length_c   1.000
_cell.angle_alpha   90.00
_cell.angle_beta   90.00
_cell.angle_gamma   90.00
#
_symmetry.space_group_name_H-M   'P 1'
#
loop_
_entity.id
_entity.type
_entity.pdbx_description
1 polymer ?
#
loop_
_entity_poly.entity_id
_entity_poly.type
_entity_poly.pdbx_seq_one_letter_code
_entity_poly.pdbx_strand_id
1 'polypeptide(L)'
;MYLLIPGIAYVDALALGACVTPTDPVLSMSTVKGRYAREYVPQHMRLIISAEAGANDGFGYPYLFLALYLSRYATGTAIGRWVYETWLYAVLLSVLYGAFVGYLFSIILQQAEKRSFADLESVQVYGIVVAIFLLGTCGMLGIDDLLACFVAGNVFTWNDWFRQATQDDALQSTMDYLLNATVFAFLGAMMPWQNYELQFMAPWRYIIIAICLLIFKRLPPLLALYRIVPQIRSFKEAAFVGHFGPIGVAAIYYSGIVVRYLEERPGELGQTEERLRSTSYRNIKSF
;
A
#
# COMPACT_ATOMS: atom_id res chain seq x y z
N MET A 1 -9.98 17.31 6.28
CA MET A 1 -10.14 16.55 7.55
C MET A 1 -10.04 17.48 8.76
N TYR A 2 -8.90 18.16 8.99
CA TYR A 2 -8.71 19.10 10.11
C TYR A 2 -9.87 20.09 10.35
N LEU A 3 -10.33 20.78 9.30
CA LEU A 3 -11.41 21.78 9.42
C LEU A 3 -12.79 21.19 9.72
N LEU A 4 -13.01 19.92 9.42
CA LEU A 4 -14.34 19.29 9.50
C LEU A 4 -14.47 18.44 10.77
N ILE A 5 -13.41 17.77 11.20
CA ILE A 5 -13.39 16.94 12.41
C ILE A 5 -13.17 17.84 13.62
N PRO A 6 -14.17 18.01 14.51
CA PRO A 6 -14.02 18.88 15.66
C PRO A 6 -13.04 18.29 16.67
N GLY A 7 -12.13 19.12 17.20
CA GLY A 7 -11.19 18.73 18.25
C GLY A 7 -9.99 17.88 17.81
N ILE A 8 -9.84 17.59 16.51
CA ILE A 8 -8.67 16.85 16.01
C ILE A 8 -7.41 17.72 16.02
N ALA A 9 -6.29 17.18 16.50
CA ALA A 9 -5.01 17.86 16.34
C ALA A 9 -4.61 17.89 14.86
N TYR A 10 -3.88 18.93 14.45
CA TYR A 10 -3.42 19.05 13.07
C TYR A 10 -2.57 17.83 12.63
N VAL A 11 -1.74 17.33 13.54
CA VAL A 11 -0.87 16.17 13.30
C VAL A 11 -1.67 14.88 13.11
N ASP A 12 -2.76 14.69 13.86
CA ASP A 12 -3.63 13.52 13.69
C ASP A 12 -4.39 13.60 12.36
N ALA A 13 -4.81 14.81 11.96
CA ALA A 13 -5.39 15.02 10.63
C ALA A 13 -4.40 14.76 9.50
N LEU A 14 -3.10 15.00 9.72
CA LEU A 14 -2.03 14.64 8.78
C LEU A 14 -1.89 13.12 8.67
N ALA A 15 -1.92 12.40 9.79
CA ALA A 15 -1.88 10.93 9.80
C ALA A 15 -3.09 10.33 9.06
N LEU A 16 -4.31 10.83 9.32
CA LEU A 16 -5.50 10.41 8.58
C LEU A 16 -5.38 10.70 7.08
N GLY A 17 -4.82 11.86 6.72
CA GLY A 17 -4.53 12.24 5.34
C GLY A 17 -3.58 11.24 4.68
N ALA A 18 -2.50 10.85 5.35
CA ALA A 18 -1.56 9.84 4.87
C ALA A 18 -2.25 8.48 4.65
N CYS A 19 -3.12 8.03 5.55
CA CYS A 19 -3.86 6.78 5.38
C CYS A 19 -4.75 6.78 4.14
N VAL A 20 -5.41 7.89 3.81
CA VAL A 20 -6.32 7.96 2.65
C VAL A 20 -5.62 8.35 1.35
N THR A 21 -4.31 8.64 1.37
CA THR A 21 -3.55 9.09 0.20
C THR A 21 -3.28 7.97 -0.83
N PRO A 22 -2.93 6.74 -0.42
CA PRO A 22 -2.80 5.63 -1.35
C PRO A 22 -4.05 5.41 -2.21
N THR A 23 -3.85 4.92 -3.43
CA THR A 23 -4.92 4.67 -4.39
C THR A 23 -4.77 3.33 -5.04
N ASP A 24 -5.91 2.66 -5.19
CA ASP A 24 -5.97 1.29 -5.65
C ASP A 24 -6.72 1.19 -6.99
N PRO A 25 -6.03 0.85 -8.09
CA PRO A 25 -6.61 0.76 -9.41
C PRO A 25 -7.44 -0.51 -9.54
N VAL A 26 -7.39 -1.44 -8.58
CA VAL A 26 -8.13 -2.69 -8.60
C VAL A 26 -9.63 -2.43 -8.53
N LEU A 27 -10.04 -1.45 -7.71
CA LEU A 27 -11.41 -0.95 -7.67
C LEU A 27 -11.82 -0.23 -8.97
N SER A 28 -10.87 0.06 -9.86
CA SER A 28 -11.08 0.58 -11.22
C SER A 28 -10.53 -0.37 -12.29
N MET A 29 -10.51 -1.68 -12.03
CA MET A 29 -9.98 -2.68 -12.97
C MET A 29 -10.67 -2.60 -14.33
N SER A 30 -11.94 -2.21 -14.42
CA SER A 30 -12.66 -2.02 -15.69
C SER A 30 -12.07 -0.91 -16.58
N THR A 31 -11.29 0.00 -16.01
CA THR A 31 -10.64 1.13 -16.70
C THR A 31 -9.19 0.83 -17.07
N VAL A 32 -8.52 -0.07 -16.33
CA VAL A 32 -7.10 -0.38 -16.51
C VAL A 32 -6.87 -1.75 -17.18
N LYS A 33 -7.75 -2.71 -16.92
CA LYS A 33 -7.69 -4.08 -17.41
C LYS A 33 -9.01 -4.48 -18.10
N GLY A 34 -8.96 -5.54 -18.90
CA GLY A 34 -10.12 -6.03 -19.65
C GLY A 34 -10.31 -5.40 -21.03
N ARG A 35 -11.34 -5.88 -21.75
CA ARG A 35 -11.57 -5.53 -23.16
C ARG A 35 -11.93 -4.06 -23.35
N TYR A 36 -12.83 -3.53 -22.52
CA TYR A 36 -13.25 -2.12 -22.56
C TYR A 36 -12.10 -1.15 -22.29
N ALA A 37 -11.29 -1.40 -21.25
CA ALA A 37 -10.10 -0.61 -20.96
C ALA A 37 -9.12 -0.57 -22.14
N ARG A 38 -8.86 -1.72 -22.79
CA ARG A 38 -7.96 -1.81 -23.95
C ARG A 38 -8.50 -1.08 -25.18
N GLU A 39 -9.81 -1.00 -25.33
CA GLU A 39 -10.49 -0.39 -26.48
C GLU A 39 -10.62 1.13 -26.34
N TYR A 40 -10.93 1.63 -25.14
CA TYR A 40 -11.26 3.05 -24.92
C TYR A 40 -10.19 3.84 -24.18
N VAL A 41 -9.22 3.20 -23.51
CA VAL A 41 -8.17 3.87 -22.73
C VAL A 41 -6.78 3.59 -23.33
N PRO A 42 -6.10 4.64 -23.84
CA PRO A 42 -4.72 4.55 -24.29
C PRO A 42 -3.79 3.82 -23.33
N GLN A 43 -2.89 3.00 -23.88
CA GLN A 43 -1.99 2.14 -23.09
C GLN A 43 -1.12 2.93 -22.11
N HIS A 44 -0.61 4.10 -22.49
CA HIS A 44 0.23 4.93 -21.62
C HIS A 44 -0.51 5.37 -20.36
N MET A 45 -1.82 5.69 -20.46
CA MET A 45 -2.64 6.04 -19.30
C MET A 45 -2.87 4.85 -18.38
N ARG A 46 -3.09 3.66 -18.94
CA ARG A 46 -3.27 2.43 -18.14
C ARG A 46 -1.99 2.08 -17.39
N LEU A 47 -0.84 2.17 -18.05
CA LEU A 47 0.46 1.89 -17.44
C LEU A 47 0.82 2.89 -16.34
N ILE A 48 0.60 4.19 -16.53
CA ILE A 48 0.91 5.19 -15.49
C ILE A 48 0.00 5.05 -14.28
N ILE A 49 -1.30 4.77 -14.48
CA ILE A 49 -2.24 4.52 -13.37
C ILE A 49 -1.79 3.29 -12.56
N SER A 50 -1.41 2.19 -13.22
CA SER A 50 -0.88 1.00 -12.54
C SER A 50 0.44 1.23 -11.83
N ALA A 51 1.35 2.02 -12.42
CA ALA A 51 2.64 2.32 -11.81
C ALA A 51 2.49 3.25 -10.60
N GLU A 52 1.67 4.30 -10.72
CA GLU A 52 1.34 5.23 -9.64
C GLU A 52 0.67 4.49 -8.48
N ALA A 53 -0.27 3.59 -8.79
CA ALA A 53 -0.93 2.72 -7.84
C ALA A 53 0.04 1.93 -6.96
N GLY A 54 0.85 1.07 -7.58
CA GLY A 54 1.77 0.21 -6.82
C GLY A 54 2.84 1.00 -6.08
N ALA A 55 3.31 2.12 -6.66
CA ALA A 55 4.29 2.97 -5.99
C ALA A 55 3.68 3.72 -4.79
N ASN A 56 2.46 4.24 -4.92
CA ASN A 56 1.84 5.03 -3.85
C ASN A 56 1.53 4.20 -2.59
N ASP A 57 1.23 2.90 -2.76
CA ASP A 57 0.92 2.02 -1.65
C ASP A 57 2.12 1.89 -0.71
N GLY A 58 3.34 1.82 -1.25
CA GLY A 58 4.58 1.87 -0.46
C GLY A 58 4.98 3.30 -0.05
N PHE A 59 4.90 4.28 -0.95
CA PHE A 59 5.28 5.66 -0.63
C PHE A 59 4.32 6.37 0.34
N GLY A 60 3.21 5.76 0.74
CA GLY A 60 2.38 6.24 1.86
C GLY A 60 3.12 6.20 3.21
N TYR A 61 4.04 5.26 3.38
CA TYR A 61 4.72 4.98 4.64
C TYR A 61 5.47 6.21 5.21
N PRO A 62 6.28 6.96 4.42
CA PRO A 62 6.96 8.14 4.95
C PRO A 62 6.06 9.28 5.38
N TYR A 63 4.94 9.49 4.69
CA TYR A 63 3.99 10.53 5.08
C TYR A 63 3.29 10.17 6.38
N LEU A 64 2.98 8.90 6.57
CA LEU A 64 2.35 8.43 7.80
C LEU A 64 3.29 8.58 8.99
N PHE A 65 4.52 8.06 8.89
CA PHE A 65 5.47 8.10 10.00
C PHE A 65 5.93 9.51 10.36
N LEU A 66 5.96 10.43 9.40
CA LEU A 66 6.18 11.85 9.70
C LEU A 66 5.13 12.38 10.69
N ALA A 67 3.85 12.13 10.42
CA ALA A 67 2.77 12.55 11.30
C ALA A 67 2.86 11.86 12.67
N LEU A 68 3.13 10.55 12.68
CA LEU A 68 3.25 9.77 13.91
C LEU A 68 4.43 10.20 14.79
N TYR A 69 5.58 10.55 14.20
CA TYR A 69 6.72 11.07 14.95
C TYR A 69 6.47 12.47 15.47
N LEU A 70 5.84 13.35 14.68
CA LEU A 70 5.45 14.70 15.13
C LEU A 70 4.42 14.67 16.26
N SER A 71 3.62 13.61 16.36
CA SER A 71 2.64 13.43 17.44
C SER A 71 3.30 13.03 18.77
N ARG A 72 4.48 12.40 18.73
CA ARG A 72 5.16 11.85 19.93
C ARG A 72 6.39 12.59 20.39
N TYR A 73 7.13 13.18 19.46
CA TYR A 73 8.44 13.74 19.72
C TYR A 73 8.47 15.23 19.42
N ALA A 74 9.38 15.95 20.08
CA ALA A 74 9.70 17.32 19.70
C ALA A 74 10.17 17.35 18.23
N THR A 75 9.85 18.44 17.52
CA THR A 75 10.02 18.55 16.06
C THR A 75 11.41 18.16 15.57
N GLY A 76 12.48 18.57 16.25
CA GLY A 76 13.86 18.21 15.87
C GLY A 76 14.12 16.69 15.93
N THR A 77 13.69 16.04 17.01
CA THR A 77 13.81 14.59 17.18
C THR A 77 12.89 13.84 16.21
N ALA A 78 11.68 14.34 15.98
CA ALA A 78 10.73 13.76 15.04
C ALA A 78 11.29 13.74 13.61
N ILE A 79 11.86 14.86 13.15
CA ILE A 79 12.48 14.96 11.82
C ILE A 79 13.72 14.07 11.74
N GLY A 80 14.57 14.05 12.77
CA GLY A 80 15.75 13.19 12.81
C GLY A 80 15.40 11.70 12.68
N ARG A 81 14.41 11.24 13.44
CA ARG A 81 13.88 9.86 13.35
C ARG A 81 13.22 9.59 12.00
N TRP A 82 12.45 10.53 11.48
CA TRP A 82 11.84 10.38 10.15
C TRP A 82 12.88 10.19 9.05
N VAL A 83 13.96 10.98 9.04
CA VAL A 83 15.02 10.81 8.05
C VAL A 83 15.74 9.47 8.23
N TYR A 84 16.10 9.10 9.46
CA TYR A 84 16.88 7.90 9.71
C TYR A 84 16.03 6.61 9.67
N GLU A 85 15.00 6.50 10.51
CA GLU A 85 14.17 5.30 10.64
C GLU A 85 13.25 5.10 9.42
N THR A 86 12.68 6.16 8.87
CA THR A 86 11.77 6.02 7.71
C THR A 86 12.52 6.01 6.38
N TRP A 87 13.28 7.05 6.05
CA TRP A 87 13.88 7.14 4.71
C TRP A 87 15.10 6.23 4.53
N LEU A 88 16.05 6.26 5.47
CA LEU A 88 17.28 5.48 5.34
C LEU A 88 17.10 4.01 5.71
N TYR A 89 16.36 3.73 6.78
CA TYR A 89 16.12 2.35 7.21
C TYR A 89 14.95 1.75 6.44
N ALA A 90 13.70 2.18 6.65
CA ALA A 90 12.55 1.50 6.04
C ALA A 90 12.53 1.59 4.50
N VAL A 91 12.59 2.80 3.91
CA VAL A 91 12.43 2.99 2.46
C VAL A 91 13.63 2.50 1.67
N LEU A 92 14.83 3.01 1.97
CA LEU A 92 16.03 2.66 1.20
C LEU A 92 16.37 1.17 1.33
N LEU A 93 16.26 0.59 2.53
CA LEU A 93 16.49 -0.84 2.70
C LEU A 93 15.43 -1.67 1.98
N SER A 94 14.15 -1.28 1.99
CA SER A 94 13.11 -1.96 1.19
C SER A 94 13.39 -1.93 -0.30
N VAL A 95 13.87 -0.81 -0.84
CA VAL A 95 14.25 -0.73 -2.26
C VAL A 95 15.42 -1.66 -2.56
N LEU A 96 16.49 -1.61 -1.76
CA LEU A 96 17.67 -2.46 -1.97
C LEU A 96 17.35 -3.94 -1.80
N TYR A 97 16.60 -4.28 -0.74
CA TYR A 97 16.22 -5.65 -0.42
C TYR A 97 15.24 -6.22 -1.45
N GLY A 98 14.19 -5.45 -1.81
CA GLY A 98 13.25 -5.83 -2.86
C GLY A 98 13.96 -6.04 -4.20
N ALA A 99 14.89 -5.16 -4.58
CA ALA A 99 15.66 -5.32 -5.81
C ALA A 99 16.54 -6.58 -5.76
N PHE A 100 17.23 -6.82 -4.64
CA PHE A 100 18.07 -8.00 -4.45
C PHE A 100 17.26 -9.30 -4.54
N VAL A 101 16.15 -9.40 -3.79
CA VAL A 101 15.28 -10.58 -3.77
C VAL A 101 14.63 -10.79 -5.13
N GLY A 102 14.07 -9.74 -5.74
CA GLY A 102 13.46 -9.81 -7.07
C GLY A 102 14.43 -10.31 -8.14
N TYR A 103 15.67 -9.82 -8.10
CA TYR A 103 16.73 -10.28 -9.01
C TYR A 103 17.12 -11.74 -8.76
N LEU A 104 17.34 -12.12 -7.50
CA LEU A 104 17.71 -13.47 -7.10
C LEU A 104 16.64 -14.49 -7.53
N PHE A 105 15.38 -14.23 -7.22
CA PHE A 105 14.27 -15.11 -7.58
C PHE A 105 14.03 -15.16 -9.09
N SER A 106 14.33 -14.09 -9.83
CA SER A 106 14.29 -14.10 -11.30
C SER A 106 15.33 -15.05 -11.89
N ILE A 107 16.56 -15.03 -11.36
CA ILE A 107 17.61 -15.97 -11.80
C ILE A 107 17.23 -17.41 -11.47
N ILE A 108 16.75 -17.66 -10.25
CA ILE A 108 16.35 -19.00 -9.80
C ILE A 108 15.28 -19.57 -10.74
N LEU A 109 14.25 -18.79 -11.05
CA LEU A 109 13.17 -19.24 -11.92
C LEU A 109 13.66 -19.53 -13.35
N GLN A 110 14.42 -18.63 -13.94
CA GLN A 110 14.99 -18.82 -15.28
C GLN A 110 15.91 -20.04 -15.35
N GLN A 111 16.67 -20.30 -14.28
CA GLN A 111 17.56 -21.45 -14.22
C GLN A 111 16.80 -22.77 -14.04
N ALA A 112 15.69 -22.75 -13.30
CA ALA A 112 14.80 -23.90 -13.14
C ALA A 112 14.08 -24.24 -14.45
N GLU A 113 13.55 -23.23 -15.14
CA GLU A 113 12.89 -23.40 -16.44
C GLU A 113 13.86 -23.94 -17.51
N LYS A 114 15.09 -23.40 -17.59
CA LYS A 114 16.14 -23.91 -18.51
C LYS A 114 16.49 -25.38 -18.31
N ARG A 115 16.25 -25.91 -17.09
CA ARG A 115 16.49 -27.32 -16.74
C ARG A 115 15.20 -28.15 -16.78
N SER A 116 14.09 -27.59 -17.25
CA SER A 116 12.76 -28.21 -17.28
C SER A 116 12.30 -28.68 -15.89
N PHE A 117 12.66 -27.94 -14.83
CA PHE A 117 12.21 -28.20 -13.46
C PHE A 117 10.95 -27.44 -13.07
N ALA A 118 10.49 -26.50 -13.91
CA ALA A 118 9.31 -25.68 -13.65
C ALA A 118 8.34 -25.79 -14.83
N ASP A 119 7.13 -26.27 -14.54
CA ASP A 119 6.00 -26.25 -15.48
C ASP A 119 5.34 -24.86 -15.49
N LEU A 120 4.55 -24.57 -16.54
CA LEU A 120 3.89 -23.27 -16.70
C LEU A 120 3.02 -22.87 -15.49
N GLU A 121 2.30 -23.82 -14.91
CA GLU A 121 1.50 -23.60 -13.69
C GLU A 121 2.38 -23.17 -12.50
N SER A 122 3.57 -23.76 -12.38
CA SER A 122 4.53 -23.38 -11.33
C SER A 122 5.08 -21.97 -11.53
N VAL A 123 5.31 -21.56 -12.79
CA VAL A 123 5.72 -20.20 -13.16
C VAL A 123 4.63 -19.19 -12.77
N GLN A 124 3.36 -19.51 -13.02
CA GLN A 124 2.22 -18.63 -12.71
C GLN A 124 2.09 -18.35 -11.21
N VAL A 125 2.23 -19.39 -10.38
CA VAL A 125 2.13 -19.27 -8.91
C VAL A 125 3.39 -18.66 -8.29
N TYR A 126 4.53 -18.71 -8.97
CA TYR A 126 5.82 -18.25 -8.44
C TYR A 126 5.80 -16.81 -7.94
N GLY A 127 5.08 -15.90 -8.62
CA GLY A 127 4.95 -14.51 -8.18
C GLY A 127 4.33 -14.37 -6.79
N ILE A 128 3.37 -15.24 -6.44
CA ILE A 128 2.72 -15.27 -5.12
C ILE A 128 3.70 -15.76 -4.06
N VAL A 129 4.50 -16.78 -4.38
CA VAL A 129 5.53 -17.30 -3.48
C VAL A 129 6.56 -16.23 -3.14
N VAL A 130 7.02 -15.48 -4.14
CA VAL A 130 7.95 -14.35 -3.94
C VAL A 130 7.32 -13.27 -3.06
N ALA A 131 6.05 -12.93 -3.29
CA ALA A 131 5.32 -11.94 -2.49
C ALA A 131 5.18 -12.38 -1.01
N ILE A 132 4.80 -13.62 -0.74
CA ILE A 132 4.71 -14.17 0.62
C ILE A 132 6.08 -14.21 1.30
N PHE A 133 7.13 -14.59 0.56
CA PHE A 133 8.50 -14.59 1.07
C PHE A 133 8.96 -13.17 1.46
N LEU A 134 8.69 -12.18 0.61
CA LEU A 134 8.99 -10.78 0.90
C LEU A 134 8.19 -10.27 2.10
N LEU A 135 6.89 -10.56 2.17
CA LEU A 135 6.05 -10.17 3.30
C LEU A 135 6.62 -10.69 4.64
N GLY A 136 6.97 -11.99 4.69
CA GLY A 136 7.54 -12.59 5.90
C GLY A 136 8.90 -12.02 6.27
N THR A 137 9.81 -11.91 5.31
CA THR A 137 11.18 -11.43 5.58
C THR A 137 11.26 -9.93 5.83
N CYS A 138 10.46 -9.11 5.15
CA CYS A 138 10.37 -7.67 5.42
C CYS A 138 9.80 -7.42 6.82
N GLY A 139 8.78 -8.18 7.24
CA GLY A 139 8.24 -8.13 8.60
C GLY A 139 9.28 -8.46 9.67
N MET A 140 10.19 -9.41 9.41
CA MET A 140 11.31 -9.72 10.31
C MET A 140 12.37 -8.62 10.36
N LEU A 141 12.61 -7.93 9.23
CA LEU A 141 13.55 -6.82 9.15
C LEU A 141 12.95 -5.50 9.64
N GLY A 142 11.63 -5.41 9.80
CA GLY A 142 10.94 -4.17 10.16
C GLY A 142 11.03 -3.09 9.08
N ILE A 143 11.04 -3.50 7.82
CA ILE A 143 11.08 -2.59 6.65
C ILE A 143 9.72 -2.58 5.93
N ASP A 144 9.54 -1.62 5.02
CA ASP A 144 8.30 -1.48 4.23
C ASP A 144 8.14 -2.66 3.26
N ASP A 145 7.17 -3.52 3.56
CA ASP A 145 6.84 -4.73 2.82
C ASP A 145 6.16 -4.44 1.48
N LEU A 146 5.27 -3.45 1.42
CA LEU A 146 4.58 -3.03 0.19
C LEU A 146 5.58 -2.49 -0.84
N LEU A 147 6.48 -1.60 -0.41
CA LEU A 147 7.51 -1.03 -1.27
C LEU A 147 8.50 -2.10 -1.74
N ALA A 148 8.94 -3.00 -0.85
CA ALA A 148 9.84 -4.09 -1.21
C ALA A 148 9.21 -5.04 -2.24
N CYS A 149 7.93 -5.38 -2.07
CA CYS A 149 7.18 -6.19 -3.04
C CYS A 149 7.05 -5.49 -4.40
N PHE A 150 6.75 -4.18 -4.40
CA PHE A 150 6.67 -3.40 -5.63
C PHE A 150 8.00 -3.38 -6.38
N VAL A 151 9.11 -3.08 -5.69
CA VAL A 151 10.44 -3.05 -6.32
C VAL A 151 10.85 -4.43 -6.80
N ALA A 152 10.62 -5.47 -6.01
CA ALA A 152 10.90 -6.84 -6.40
C ALA A 152 10.13 -7.25 -7.66
N GLY A 153 8.84 -6.93 -7.76
CA GLY A 153 8.03 -7.20 -8.95
C GLY A 153 8.57 -6.52 -10.21
N ASN A 154 9.00 -5.26 -10.09
CA ASN A 154 9.61 -4.51 -11.21
C ASN A 154 10.94 -5.13 -11.66
N VAL A 155 11.82 -5.49 -10.71
CA VAL A 155 13.11 -6.12 -11.03
C VAL A 155 12.92 -7.54 -11.57
N PHE A 156 11.99 -8.28 -11.00
CA PHE A 156 11.68 -9.65 -11.38
C PHE A 156 11.18 -9.75 -12.83
N THR A 157 10.41 -8.75 -13.27
CA THR A 157 9.84 -8.66 -14.64
C THR A 157 10.72 -7.86 -15.61
N TRP A 158 11.93 -7.46 -15.22
CA TRP A 158 12.79 -6.56 -15.99
C TRP A 158 13.16 -7.08 -17.39
N ASN A 159 13.35 -8.39 -17.54
CA ASN A 159 13.67 -9.01 -18.83
C ASN A 159 12.44 -9.30 -19.69
N ASP A 160 11.25 -8.91 -19.24
CA ASP A 160 9.95 -9.07 -19.90
C ASP A 160 9.49 -10.53 -20.14
N TRP A 161 10.39 -11.51 -20.02
CA TRP A 161 10.13 -12.93 -20.22
C TRP A 161 8.99 -13.42 -19.31
N PHE A 162 9.08 -13.16 -18.00
CA PHE A 162 8.04 -13.60 -17.05
C PHE A 162 6.69 -12.98 -17.39
N ARG A 163 6.67 -11.67 -17.70
CA ARG A 163 5.44 -10.96 -18.06
C ARG A 163 4.79 -11.56 -19.30
N GLN A 164 5.58 -11.95 -20.29
CA GLN A 164 5.09 -12.60 -21.51
C GLN A 164 4.57 -14.00 -21.23
N ALA A 165 5.31 -14.81 -20.44
CA ALA A 165 4.92 -16.16 -20.07
C ALA A 165 3.59 -16.20 -19.30
N THR A 166 3.29 -15.16 -18.51
CA THR A 166 2.05 -15.07 -17.72
C THR A 166 1.04 -14.07 -18.28
N GLN A 167 1.20 -13.58 -19.51
CA GLN A 167 0.40 -12.47 -20.03
C GLN A 167 -1.10 -12.80 -20.16
N ASP A 168 -1.40 -14.04 -20.54
CA ASP A 168 -2.77 -14.52 -20.77
C ASP A 168 -3.38 -15.19 -19.52
N ASP A 169 -2.64 -15.23 -18.41
CA ASP A 169 -3.12 -15.82 -17.17
C ASP A 169 -3.97 -14.84 -16.36
N ALA A 170 -5.15 -15.30 -15.97
CA ALA A 170 -6.09 -14.54 -15.16
C ALA A 170 -5.91 -14.78 -13.65
N LEU A 171 -5.06 -15.72 -13.22
CA LEU A 171 -4.90 -16.12 -11.82
C LEU A 171 -4.58 -14.91 -10.93
N GLN A 172 -3.56 -14.12 -11.28
CA GLN A 172 -3.16 -12.95 -10.48
C GLN A 172 -4.31 -11.93 -10.33
N SER A 173 -4.99 -11.58 -11.43
CA SER A 173 -6.13 -10.66 -11.38
C SER A 173 -7.34 -11.23 -10.62
N THR A 174 -7.54 -12.55 -10.70
CA THR A 174 -8.65 -13.22 -10.01
C THR A 174 -8.39 -13.27 -8.52
N MET A 175 -7.16 -13.58 -8.10
CA MET A 175 -6.76 -13.55 -6.70
C MET A 175 -6.82 -12.15 -6.11
N ASP A 176 -6.32 -11.16 -6.84
CA ASP A 176 -6.39 -9.76 -6.44
C ASP A 176 -7.85 -9.30 -6.21
N TYR A 177 -8.75 -9.63 -7.13
CA TYR A 177 -10.18 -9.38 -6.94
C TYR A 177 -10.76 -10.13 -5.73
N LEU A 178 -10.48 -11.43 -5.60
CA LEU A 178 -11.02 -12.29 -4.55
C LEU A 178 -10.56 -11.86 -3.16
N LEU A 179 -9.28 -11.54 -3.00
CA LEU A 179 -8.68 -11.08 -1.75
C LEU A 179 -9.25 -9.71 -1.37
N ASN A 180 -9.32 -8.76 -2.30
CA ASN A 180 -9.93 -7.45 -2.03
C ASN A 180 -11.40 -7.59 -1.63
N ALA A 181 -12.19 -8.36 -2.37
CA ALA A 181 -13.60 -8.60 -2.04
C ALA A 181 -13.75 -9.23 -0.65
N THR A 182 -12.87 -10.17 -0.30
CA THR A 182 -12.88 -10.84 1.00
C THR A 182 -12.49 -9.88 2.13
N VAL A 183 -11.46 -9.05 1.95
CA VAL A 183 -11.05 -8.05 2.94
C VAL A 183 -12.17 -7.04 3.17
N PHE A 184 -12.80 -6.51 2.12
CA PHE A 184 -13.90 -5.56 2.26
C PHE A 184 -15.15 -6.19 2.88
N ALA A 185 -15.49 -7.44 2.51
CA ALA A 185 -16.59 -8.17 3.12
C ALA A 185 -16.33 -8.45 4.60
N PHE A 186 -15.13 -8.90 4.95
CA PHE A 186 -14.71 -9.15 6.33
C PHE A 186 -14.72 -7.86 7.16
N LEU A 187 -14.18 -6.76 6.63
CA LEU A 187 -14.21 -5.47 7.30
C LEU A 187 -15.65 -5.02 7.54
N GLY A 188 -16.50 -5.07 6.50
CA GLY A 188 -17.92 -4.73 6.62
C GLY A 188 -18.65 -5.57 7.68
N ALA A 189 -18.29 -6.84 7.84
CA ALA A 189 -18.87 -7.72 8.86
C ALA A 189 -18.35 -7.45 10.28
N MET A 190 -17.06 -7.10 10.42
CA MET A 190 -16.43 -6.80 11.72
C MET A 190 -16.73 -5.39 12.23
N MET A 191 -17.19 -4.48 11.37
CA MET A 191 -17.52 -3.11 11.77
C MET A 191 -18.53 -3.12 12.92
N PRO A 192 -18.25 -2.46 14.06
CA PRO A 192 -19.14 -2.42 15.20
C PRO A 192 -20.27 -1.42 14.95
N TRP A 193 -21.16 -1.74 14.02
CA TRP A 193 -22.28 -0.89 13.57
C TRP A 193 -23.16 -0.39 14.74
N GLN A 194 -23.26 -1.20 15.79
CA GLN A 194 -24.04 -0.90 17.00
C GLN A 194 -23.37 0.19 17.87
N ASN A 195 -22.04 0.25 17.85
CA ASN A 195 -21.24 1.28 18.54
C ASN A 195 -20.92 2.46 17.63
N TYR A 196 -21.50 2.52 16.43
CA TYR A 196 -21.41 3.69 15.55
C TYR A 196 -22.32 4.79 16.10
N GLU A 197 -22.03 5.22 17.33
CA GLU A 197 -22.68 6.35 17.92
C GLU A 197 -22.24 7.58 17.13
N LEU A 198 -23.19 8.26 16.48
CA LEU A 198 -23.03 9.53 15.78
C LEU A 198 -22.54 10.68 16.70
N GLN A 199 -22.00 10.36 17.88
CA GLN A 199 -21.53 11.26 18.92
C GLN A 199 -20.20 11.93 18.55
N PHE A 200 -19.32 11.28 17.78
CA PHE A 200 -18.03 11.90 17.39
C PHE A 200 -18.22 13.09 16.44
N MET A 201 -19.21 13.03 15.56
CA MET A 201 -19.43 14.01 14.50
C MET A 201 -20.83 13.87 13.90
N ALA A 202 -21.45 15.00 13.57
CA ALA A 202 -22.75 15.02 12.89
C ALA A 202 -22.69 14.33 11.50
N PRO A 203 -23.71 13.53 11.12
CA PRO A 203 -23.74 12.73 9.88
C PRO A 203 -23.29 13.46 8.62
N TRP A 204 -23.73 14.72 8.45
CA TRP A 204 -23.46 15.53 7.27
C TRP A 204 -21.96 15.80 7.07
N ARG A 205 -21.17 15.88 8.14
CA ARG A 205 -19.74 16.16 8.04
C ARG A 205 -18.98 14.96 7.45
N TYR A 206 -19.43 13.72 7.72
CA TYR A 206 -18.86 12.54 7.05
C TYR A 206 -19.10 12.57 5.54
N ILE A 207 -20.32 12.95 5.12
CA ILE A 207 -20.68 13.10 3.71
C ILE A 207 -19.80 14.17 3.06
N ILE A 208 -19.63 15.32 3.71
CA ILE A 208 -18.76 16.38 3.18
C ILE A 208 -17.30 15.94 3.13
N ILE A 209 -16.79 15.23 4.14
CA ILE A 209 -15.43 14.67 4.11
C ILE A 209 -15.29 13.72 2.90
N ALA A 210 -16.24 12.83 2.67
CA ALA A 210 -16.21 11.91 1.53
C ALA A 210 -16.20 12.67 0.19
N ILE A 211 -17.08 13.66 0.01
CA ILE A 211 -17.12 14.49 -1.21
C ILE A 211 -15.80 15.25 -1.38
N CYS A 212 -15.30 15.88 -0.32
CA CYS A 212 -14.04 16.60 -0.35
C CYS A 212 -12.87 15.67 -0.67
N LEU A 213 -12.87 14.43 -0.19
CA LEU A 213 -11.83 13.46 -0.53
C LEU A 213 -11.92 13.06 -2.01
N LEU A 214 -13.11 12.79 -2.54
CA LEU A 214 -13.27 12.45 -3.95
C LEU A 214 -12.83 13.57 -4.88
N ILE A 215 -13.06 14.83 -4.51
CA ILE A 215 -12.71 15.99 -5.33
C ILE A 215 -11.24 16.39 -5.11
N PHE A 216 -10.84 16.67 -3.87
CA PHE A 216 -9.58 17.38 -3.59
C PHE A 216 -8.36 16.48 -3.44
N LYS A 217 -8.53 15.18 -3.14
CA LYS A 217 -7.41 14.26 -2.91
C LYS A 217 -6.49 14.15 -4.13
N ARG A 218 -7.07 14.11 -5.33
CA ARG A 218 -6.34 13.71 -6.54
C ARG A 218 -6.49 14.68 -7.71
N LEU A 219 -7.69 15.18 -7.96
CA LEU A 219 -7.97 15.98 -9.16
C LEU A 219 -7.24 17.34 -9.17
N PRO A 220 -7.27 18.19 -8.12
CA PRO A 220 -6.53 19.45 -8.12
C PRO A 220 -5.01 19.29 -8.17
N PRO A 221 -4.36 18.43 -7.35
CA PRO A 221 -2.91 18.24 -7.43
C PRO A 221 -2.46 17.76 -8.81
N LEU A 222 -3.18 16.80 -9.41
CA LEU A 222 -2.81 16.29 -10.73
C LEU A 222 -3.03 17.32 -11.83
N LEU A 223 -4.13 18.08 -11.80
CA LEU A 223 -4.36 19.18 -12.75
C LEU A 223 -3.36 20.33 -12.59
N ALA A 224 -2.80 20.54 -11.40
CA ALA A 224 -1.74 21.52 -11.17
C ALA A 224 -0.38 21.03 -11.68
N LEU A 225 -0.09 19.72 -11.52
CA LEU A 225 1.23 19.15 -11.75
C LEU A 225 1.35 18.34 -13.05
N TYR A 226 0.29 18.20 -13.85
CA TYR A 226 0.30 17.32 -15.04
C TYR A 226 1.41 17.66 -16.04
N ARG A 227 1.83 18.93 -16.13
CA ARG A 227 2.93 19.35 -17.03
C ARG A 227 4.30 18.79 -16.65
N ILE A 228 4.45 18.34 -15.40
CA ILE A 228 5.69 17.74 -14.89
C ILE A 228 5.73 16.25 -15.25
N VAL A 229 4.57 15.62 -15.49
CA VAL A 229 4.45 14.18 -15.78
C VAL A 229 4.44 13.97 -17.30
N PRO A 230 5.54 13.52 -17.93
CA PRO A 230 5.64 13.45 -19.39
C PRO A 230 4.63 12.49 -20.04
N GLN A 231 4.13 11.53 -19.27
CA GLN A 231 3.14 10.55 -19.70
C GLN A 231 1.75 11.16 -19.85
N ILE A 232 1.43 12.28 -19.18
CA ILE A 232 0.13 12.95 -19.25
C ILE A 232 0.25 14.13 -20.21
N ARG A 233 -0.32 13.99 -21.41
CA ARG A 233 -0.08 14.94 -22.50
C ARG A 233 -1.10 16.08 -22.56
N SER A 234 -2.30 15.86 -22.02
CA SER A 234 -3.39 16.84 -22.12
C SER A 234 -4.13 17.04 -20.81
N PHE A 235 -4.80 18.18 -20.70
CA PHE A 235 -5.69 18.47 -19.57
C PHE A 235 -6.82 17.43 -19.45
N LYS A 236 -7.32 16.90 -20.56
CA LYS A 236 -8.36 15.85 -20.55
C LYS A 236 -7.83 14.54 -19.98
N GLU A 237 -6.60 14.15 -20.34
CA GLU A 237 -5.93 12.99 -19.76
C GLU A 237 -5.65 13.20 -18.26
N ALA A 238 -5.22 14.40 -17.87
CA ALA A 238 -5.02 14.74 -16.46
C ALA A 238 -6.33 14.69 -15.65
N ALA A 239 -7.43 15.22 -16.20
CA ALA A 239 -8.73 15.13 -15.55
C ALA A 239 -9.22 13.67 -15.43
N PHE A 240 -8.98 12.86 -16.46
CA PHE A 240 -9.29 11.43 -16.48
C PHE A 240 -8.50 10.68 -15.40
N VAL A 241 -7.16 10.73 -15.46
CA VAL A 241 -6.28 10.07 -14.47
C VAL A 241 -6.53 10.62 -13.05
N GLY A 242 -6.90 11.89 -12.92
CA GLY A 242 -7.19 12.53 -11.63
C GLY A 242 -8.50 12.06 -11.01
N HIS A 243 -9.46 11.64 -11.83
CA HIS A 243 -10.74 11.08 -11.38
C HIS A 243 -10.59 9.63 -10.88
N PHE A 244 -9.75 8.83 -11.54
CA PHE A 244 -9.54 7.42 -11.19
C PHE A 244 -8.48 7.27 -10.12
N GLY A 245 -8.89 7.24 -8.85
CA GLY A 245 -8.02 6.93 -7.73
C GLY A 245 -8.81 6.59 -6.47
N PRO A 246 -9.63 5.53 -6.50
CA PRO A 246 -10.40 5.11 -5.34
C PRO A 246 -9.46 4.68 -4.22
N ILE A 247 -9.94 4.82 -2.99
CA ILE A 247 -9.21 4.44 -1.78
C ILE A 247 -9.36 2.92 -1.61
N GLY A 248 -8.25 2.18 -1.64
CA GLY A 248 -8.25 0.74 -1.51
C GLY A 248 -7.90 0.24 -0.11
N VAL A 249 -7.47 -1.02 -0.06
CA VAL A 249 -7.15 -1.74 1.18
C VAL A 249 -5.96 -1.14 1.93
N ALA A 250 -5.02 -0.48 1.22
CA ALA A 250 -3.88 0.19 1.84
C ALA A 250 -4.30 1.22 2.92
N ALA A 251 -5.44 1.89 2.76
CA ALA A 251 -5.93 2.83 3.77
C ALA A 251 -6.32 2.15 5.08
N ILE A 252 -6.85 0.93 5.01
CA ILE A 252 -7.18 0.10 6.18
C ILE A 252 -5.89 -0.38 6.84
N TYR A 253 -4.92 -0.84 6.04
CA TYR A 253 -3.60 -1.27 6.52
C TYR A 253 -2.91 -0.15 7.32
N TYR A 254 -2.79 1.05 6.74
CA TYR A 254 -2.18 2.19 7.41
C TYR A 254 -2.97 2.64 8.65
N SER A 255 -4.30 2.58 8.62
CA SER A 255 -5.12 2.86 9.81
C SER A 255 -4.82 1.87 10.94
N GLY A 256 -4.61 0.59 10.63
CA GLY A 256 -4.18 -0.42 11.60
C GLY A 256 -2.81 -0.13 12.21
N ILE A 257 -1.85 0.34 11.40
CA ILE A 257 -0.55 0.80 11.87
C ILE A 257 -0.71 1.98 12.83
N VAL A 258 -1.54 2.97 12.51
CA VAL A 258 -1.81 4.12 13.39
C VAL A 258 -2.35 3.66 14.74
N VAL A 259 -3.36 2.78 14.75
CA VAL A 259 -3.96 2.27 15.99
C VAL A 259 -2.91 1.55 16.85
N ARG A 260 -2.17 0.61 16.27
CA ARG A 260 -1.11 -0.12 16.98
C ARG A 260 -0.04 0.82 17.52
N TYR A 261 0.40 1.75 16.67
CA TYR A 261 1.39 2.74 17.08
C TYR A 261 0.86 3.50 18.28
N LEU A 262 -0.34 4.09 18.22
CA LEU A 262 -0.95 4.86 19.32
C LEU A 262 -1.15 4.06 20.62
N GLU A 263 -1.47 2.77 20.53
CA GLU A 263 -1.60 1.87 21.68
C GLU A 263 -0.26 1.63 22.39
N GLU A 264 0.84 1.57 21.64
CA GLU A 264 2.21 1.43 22.17
C GLU A 264 2.67 2.75 22.82
N ARG A 265 2.56 2.87 24.15
CA ARG A 265 2.98 4.08 24.89
C ARG A 265 4.51 4.22 24.96
N PRO A 266 5.07 5.45 24.88
CA PRO A 266 6.50 5.71 25.04
C PRO A 266 6.90 5.51 26.51
N GLY A 267 7.24 4.27 26.86
CA GLY A 267 7.61 3.83 28.21
C GLY A 267 7.68 2.30 28.38
N GLU A 268 7.06 1.53 27.49
CA GLU A 268 7.01 0.06 27.56
C GLU A 268 8.01 -0.68 26.65
N LEU A 269 8.97 0.03 26.03
CA LEU A 269 10.00 -0.60 25.18
C LEU A 269 10.78 -1.73 25.88
N GLY A 270 10.96 -1.65 27.20
CA GLY A 270 11.63 -2.71 27.97
C GLY A 270 10.72 -3.83 28.47
N GLN A 271 9.40 -3.58 28.61
CA GLN A 271 8.47 -4.54 29.22
C GLN A 271 7.69 -5.36 28.18
N THR A 272 7.50 -4.83 26.96
CA THR A 272 6.80 -5.51 25.88
C THR A 272 7.61 -6.68 25.30
N GLU A 273 8.95 -6.57 25.21
CA GLU A 273 9.80 -7.70 24.83
C GLU A 273 9.77 -8.83 25.88
N GLU A 274 9.72 -8.51 27.18
CA GLU A 274 9.56 -9.50 28.26
C GLU A 274 8.15 -10.12 28.30
N ARG A 275 7.10 -9.35 28.00
CA ARG A 275 5.73 -9.86 27.89
C ARG A 275 5.53 -10.75 26.67
N LEU A 276 6.11 -10.41 25.52
CA LEU A 276 6.04 -11.24 24.31
C LEU A 276 6.84 -12.55 24.49
N ARG A 277 8.02 -12.49 25.12
CA ARG A 277 8.77 -13.70 25.50
C ARG A 277 7.97 -14.57 26.49
N SER A 278 7.43 -14.00 27.57
CA SER A 278 6.70 -14.76 28.58
C SER A 278 5.37 -15.36 28.08
N THR A 279 4.69 -14.70 27.14
CA THR A 279 3.44 -15.19 26.53
C THR A 279 3.72 -16.30 25.50
N SER A 280 4.80 -16.17 24.73
CA SER A 280 5.23 -17.21 23.79
C SER A 280 5.67 -18.49 24.51
N TYR A 281 6.39 -18.40 25.64
CA TYR A 281 6.75 -19.57 26.46
C TYR A 281 5.55 -20.23 27.16
N ARG A 282 4.48 -19.49 27.47
CA ARG A 282 3.29 -20.04 28.14
C ARG A 282 2.39 -20.83 27.19
N ASN A 283 2.30 -20.41 25.91
CA ASN A 283 1.51 -21.09 24.88
C ASN A 283 2.19 -22.36 24.33
N ILE A 284 3.51 -22.52 24.52
CA ILE A 284 4.25 -23.73 24.12
C ILE A 284 4.12 -24.87 25.16
N LYS A 285 3.73 -24.56 26.41
CA LYS A 285 3.51 -25.58 27.46
C LYS A 285 2.06 -26.07 27.59
N SER A 286 1.14 -25.56 26.77
CA SER A 286 -0.27 -25.95 26.77
C SER A 286 -0.72 -26.66 25.49
N PHE A 287 0.24 -27.21 24.73
CA PHE A 287 -0.01 -28.27 23.75
C PHE A 287 0.59 -29.57 24.27
#